data_AF-A0A432ZX68-F1
#
_entry.id   AF-A0A432ZX68-F1
#
_cell.length_a   1.000
_cell.length_b   1.000
_cell.length_c   1.000
_cell.angle_alpha   90.00
_cell.angle_beta   90.00
_cell.angle_gamma   90.00
#
_symmetry.space_group_name_H-M   'P 1'
#
loop_
_entity.id
_entity.type
_entity.pdbx_description
1 polymer ?
#
loop_
_entity_poly.entity_id
_entity_poly.type
_entity_poly.pdbx_seq_one_letter_code
_entity_poly.pdbx_strand_id
1 'polypeptide(L)'
;MTRSWLCSCSNWRGGILSGIATYIKAVNPKCKLIGVQTQNVTSYYEARKMNKPFSVQGKLSIADGIAVKQCGDITFNILNKHVDDVILVSEAEIAETILFLFENCKIVAEGAGAVTTAAVLFNKLNVKDKKIACVLSGGNIDVTTFLNITNRALINQRRRIILKIDAPLGKGHISKITNIVDSHGVQIYQISDS
;
A
#
# COMPACT_ATOMS: atom_id res chain seq x y z
N MET A 1 10.25 23.56 14.80
CA MET A 1 9.95 22.20 14.30
C MET A 1 8.87 22.28 13.21
N THR A 2 9.23 21.94 11.98
CA THR A 2 8.30 21.84 10.83
C THR A 2 7.39 20.62 11.03
N ARG A 3 6.09 20.84 11.17
CA ARG A 3 5.07 19.77 11.21
C ARG A 3 4.73 19.37 9.77
N SER A 4 4.67 18.09 9.46
CA SER A 4 4.30 17.59 8.12
C SER A 4 3.24 16.50 8.29
N TRP A 5 2.08 16.67 7.68
CA TRP A 5 1.01 15.69 7.73
C TRP A 5 1.01 14.88 6.45
N LEU A 6 0.98 13.55 6.60
CA LEU A 6 0.91 12.59 5.52
C LEU A 6 -0.50 12.05 5.48
N CYS A 7 -1.26 12.53 4.50
CA CYS A 7 -2.64 12.11 4.35
C CYS A 7 -2.75 11.36 3.03
N SER A 8 -3.31 10.16 3.10
CA SER A 8 -3.57 9.35 1.92
C SER A 8 -4.55 10.14 1.09
N CYS A 9 -4.39 10.08 -0.23
CA CYS A 9 -5.47 10.47 -1.11
C CYS A 9 -6.48 9.31 -1.10
N SER A 10 -7.00 8.95 0.08
CA SER A 10 -7.86 7.77 0.21
C SER A 10 -9.32 8.12 0.28
N ASN A 11 -10.05 7.35 -0.53
CA ASN A 11 -11.49 7.18 -0.63
C ASN A 11 -12.22 8.43 -1.15
N TRP A 12 -12.93 8.28 -2.28
CA TRP A 12 -13.77 9.29 -2.94
C TRP A 12 -13.10 10.38 -3.77
N ARG A 13 -12.35 10.01 -4.83
CA ARG A 13 -11.88 11.01 -5.82
C ARG A 13 -11.09 12.17 -5.18
N GLY A 14 -10.50 11.98 -3.99
CA GLY A 14 -9.81 13.02 -3.23
C GLY A 14 -10.61 13.74 -2.14
N GLY A 15 -11.81 13.25 -1.76
CA GLY A 15 -12.70 13.90 -0.79
C GLY A 15 -12.14 14.01 0.64
N ILE A 16 -11.57 12.93 1.18
CA ILE A 16 -10.96 12.96 2.54
C ILE A 16 -9.78 13.95 2.55
N LEU A 17 -8.88 13.82 1.57
CA LEU A 17 -7.71 14.69 1.46
C LEU A 17 -8.10 16.14 1.23
N SER A 18 -9.14 16.44 0.45
CA SER A 18 -9.57 17.82 0.18
C SER A 18 -10.14 18.47 1.44
N GLY A 19 -10.92 17.74 2.23
CA GLY A 19 -11.44 18.21 3.52
C GLY A 19 -10.31 18.48 4.52
N ILE A 20 -9.41 17.53 4.69
CA ILE A 20 -8.22 17.68 5.56
C ILE A 20 -7.36 18.84 5.08
N ALA A 21 -7.15 18.97 3.77
CA ALA A 21 -6.31 20.01 3.20
C ALA A 21 -6.88 21.41 3.43
N THR A 22 -8.19 21.57 3.24
CA THR A 22 -8.89 22.83 3.48
C THR A 22 -8.73 23.28 4.93
N TYR A 23 -8.98 22.37 5.89
CA TYR A 23 -8.87 22.69 7.31
C TYR A 23 -7.43 22.95 7.75
N ILE A 24 -6.50 22.05 7.39
CA ILE A 24 -5.10 22.18 7.81
C ILE A 24 -4.45 23.43 7.24
N LYS A 25 -4.69 23.78 5.96
CA LYS A 25 -4.12 25.00 5.38
C LYS A 25 -4.74 26.27 5.96
N ALA A 26 -5.99 26.23 6.43
CA ALA A 26 -6.60 27.35 7.15
C ALA A 26 -5.99 27.55 8.55
N VAL A 27 -5.77 26.47 9.30
CA VAL A 27 -5.23 26.53 10.68
C VAL A 27 -3.71 26.73 10.69
N ASN A 28 -2.99 26.06 9.79
CA ASN A 28 -1.54 26.11 9.71
C ASN A 28 -1.05 25.94 8.26
N PRO A 29 -0.91 27.04 7.49
CA PRO A 29 -0.51 26.97 6.08
C PRO A 29 0.91 26.42 5.87
N LYS A 30 1.78 26.48 6.90
CA LYS A 30 3.15 25.93 6.85
C LYS A 30 3.20 24.40 6.96
N CYS A 31 2.08 23.78 7.34
CA CYS A 31 1.99 22.33 7.38
C CYS A 31 2.04 21.77 5.96
N LYS A 32 2.97 20.83 5.72
CA LYS A 32 3.02 20.10 4.46
C LYS A 32 1.93 19.04 4.41
N LEU A 33 1.26 18.92 3.28
CA LEU A 33 0.26 17.91 2.94
C LEU A 33 0.74 17.14 1.73
N ILE A 34 0.92 15.85 1.93
CA ILE A 34 1.43 14.94 0.90
C ILE A 34 0.34 13.92 0.62
N GLY A 35 -0.15 13.88 -0.62
CA GLY A 35 -1.03 12.82 -1.10
C GLY A 35 -0.24 11.53 -1.37
N VAL A 36 -0.86 10.38 -1.17
CA VAL A 36 -0.26 9.09 -1.55
C VAL A 36 -1.22 8.31 -2.43
N GLN A 37 -0.71 7.74 -3.52
CA GLN A 37 -1.43 6.88 -4.47
C GLN A 37 -0.68 5.57 -4.72
N THR A 38 -1.39 4.56 -5.22
CA THR A 38 -0.75 3.36 -5.80
C THR A 38 -0.09 3.71 -7.14
N GLN A 39 1.05 3.08 -7.43
CA GLN A 39 1.69 3.09 -8.75
C GLN A 39 0.80 2.48 -9.85
N ASN A 40 -0.17 1.64 -9.50
CA ASN A 40 -1.05 0.98 -10.48
C ASN A 40 -2.12 1.93 -11.02
N VAL A 41 -2.47 3.00 -10.29
CA VAL A 41 -3.45 4.01 -10.70
C VAL A 41 -3.01 5.39 -10.25
N THR A 42 -2.39 6.14 -11.17
CA THR A 42 -1.70 7.41 -10.91
C THR A 42 -2.49 8.65 -11.34
N SER A 43 -3.83 8.59 -11.27
CA SER A 43 -4.72 9.61 -11.86
C SER A 43 -4.46 11.04 -11.37
N TYR A 44 -4.33 11.24 -10.05
CA TYR A 44 -4.09 12.57 -9.47
C TYR A 44 -2.65 13.02 -9.66
N TYR A 45 -1.68 12.11 -9.58
CA TYR A 45 -0.28 12.37 -9.87
C TYR A 45 -0.08 12.91 -11.29
N GLU A 46 -0.70 12.28 -12.29
CA GLU A 46 -0.65 12.75 -13.68
C GLU A 46 -1.48 14.03 -13.89
N ALA A 47 -2.66 14.12 -13.28
CA ALA A 47 -3.49 15.34 -13.36
C ALA A 47 -2.77 16.58 -12.82
N ARG A 48 -2.00 16.43 -11.73
CA ARG A 48 -1.18 17.49 -11.14
C ARG A 48 -0.05 17.92 -12.09
N LYS A 49 0.64 16.97 -12.74
CA LYS A 49 1.67 17.27 -13.74
C LYS A 49 1.11 18.04 -14.94
N MET A 50 -0.07 17.67 -15.39
CA MET A 50 -0.73 18.31 -16.54
C MET A 50 -1.52 19.57 -16.17
N ASN A 51 -1.63 19.87 -14.87
CA ASN A 51 -2.45 20.95 -14.31
C ASN A 51 -3.92 20.92 -14.78
N LYS A 52 -4.45 19.72 -15.05
CA LYS A 52 -5.84 19.50 -15.47
C LYS A 52 -6.29 18.09 -15.11
N PRO A 53 -7.60 17.83 -14.92
CA PRO A 53 -8.12 16.48 -14.74
C PRO A 53 -7.62 15.55 -15.83
N PHE A 54 -7.03 14.42 -15.43
CA PHE A 54 -6.48 13.42 -16.33
C PHE A 54 -7.04 12.05 -15.98
N SER A 55 -7.35 11.27 -17.02
CA SER A 55 -7.86 9.91 -16.88
C SER A 55 -6.75 8.93 -17.25
N VAL A 56 -6.51 7.94 -16.39
CA VAL A 56 -5.50 6.89 -16.61
C VAL A 56 -6.18 5.54 -16.86
N GLN A 57 -5.54 4.74 -17.71
CA GLN A 57 -5.80 3.31 -17.72
C GLN A 57 -5.11 2.70 -16.50
N GLY A 58 -5.90 2.42 -15.46
CA GLY A 58 -5.41 1.79 -14.23
C GLY A 58 -5.23 0.28 -14.35
N LYS A 59 -4.33 -0.28 -13.54
CA LYS A 59 -4.21 -1.72 -13.30
C LYS A 59 -4.94 -2.12 -12.01
N LEU A 60 -5.20 -3.41 -11.83
CA LEU A 60 -5.74 -3.94 -10.58
C LEU A 60 -4.80 -3.59 -9.41
N SER A 61 -5.34 -3.16 -8.28
CA SER A 61 -4.56 -2.79 -7.10
C SER A 61 -5.19 -3.38 -5.84
N ILE A 62 -4.36 -3.75 -4.87
CA ILE A 62 -4.73 -4.07 -3.49
C ILE A 62 -5.40 -2.87 -2.82
N ALA A 63 -5.03 -1.65 -3.22
CA ALA A 63 -5.64 -0.40 -2.77
C ALA A 63 -6.75 0.05 -3.74
N ASP A 64 -7.79 -0.78 -3.86
CA ASP A 64 -8.96 -0.55 -4.72
C ASP A 64 -9.74 0.73 -4.37
N GLY A 65 -9.87 1.07 -3.08
CA GLY A 65 -10.52 2.29 -2.59
C GLY A 65 -9.89 3.59 -3.10
N ILE A 66 -8.64 3.53 -3.60
CA ILE A 66 -7.92 4.66 -4.21
C ILE A 66 -7.61 4.46 -5.69
N ALA A 67 -8.01 3.32 -6.28
CA ALA A 67 -7.78 2.95 -7.67
C ALA A 67 -8.73 3.69 -8.65
N VAL A 68 -8.91 4.99 -8.43
CA VAL A 68 -9.83 5.84 -9.18
C VAL A 68 -9.16 6.35 -10.44
N LYS A 69 -9.73 6.04 -11.61
CA LYS A 69 -9.15 6.37 -12.93
C LYS A 69 -9.10 7.87 -13.25
N GLN A 70 -9.99 8.67 -12.68
CA GLN A 70 -10.04 10.12 -12.89
C GLN A 70 -10.43 10.84 -11.59
N CYS A 71 -9.67 11.88 -11.23
CA CYS A 71 -10.00 12.75 -10.11
C CYS A 71 -11.32 13.51 -10.36
N GLY A 72 -12.03 13.90 -9.30
CA GLY A 72 -13.20 14.78 -9.45
C GLY A 72 -12.76 16.22 -9.71
N ASP A 73 -13.53 17.00 -10.45
CA ASP A 73 -13.12 18.36 -10.81
C ASP A 73 -13.01 19.29 -9.59
N ILE A 74 -13.99 19.20 -8.68
CA ILE A 74 -14.01 19.99 -7.43
C ILE A 74 -12.82 19.63 -6.55
N THR A 75 -12.60 18.34 -6.33
CA THR A 75 -11.49 17.86 -5.49
C THR A 75 -10.15 18.16 -6.13
N PHE A 76 -10.00 18.01 -7.45
CA PHE A 76 -8.79 18.39 -8.16
C PHE A 76 -8.41 19.84 -7.90
N ASN A 77 -9.35 20.77 -8.05
CA ASN A 77 -9.08 22.20 -7.83
C ASN A 77 -8.63 22.50 -6.40
N ILE A 78 -9.29 21.92 -5.40
CA ILE A 78 -8.92 22.08 -3.98
C ILE A 78 -7.53 21.48 -3.72
N LEU A 79 -7.30 20.26 -4.18
CA LEU A 79 -6.05 19.54 -3.95
C LEU A 79 -4.88 20.19 -4.67
N ASN A 80 -5.07 20.67 -5.90
CA ASN A 80 -4.03 21.36 -6.67
C ASN A 80 -3.59 22.67 -5.98
N LYS A 81 -4.50 23.33 -5.26
CA LYS A 81 -4.20 24.52 -4.46
C LYS A 81 -3.50 24.22 -3.14
N HIS A 82 -3.84 23.11 -2.49
CA HIS A 82 -3.48 22.88 -1.07
C HIS A 82 -2.53 21.72 -0.80
N VAL A 83 -2.45 20.71 -1.67
CA VAL A 83 -1.52 19.60 -1.52
C VAL A 83 -0.15 20.04 -2.02
N ASP A 84 0.90 19.78 -1.24
CA ASP A 84 2.27 20.19 -1.56
C ASP A 84 2.96 19.20 -2.50
N ASP A 85 2.67 17.89 -2.37
CA ASP A 85 3.25 16.85 -3.22
C ASP A 85 2.36 15.60 -3.27
N VAL A 86 2.63 14.70 -4.22
CA VAL A 86 2.00 13.39 -4.29
C VAL A 86 3.01 12.29 -4.59
N ILE A 87 2.93 11.22 -3.80
CA ILE A 87 3.88 10.10 -3.85
C ILE A 87 3.16 8.83 -4.29
N LEU A 88 3.92 7.98 -4.99
CA LEU A 88 3.46 6.69 -5.46
C LEU A 88 4.11 5.57 -4.63
N VAL A 89 3.30 4.61 -4.22
CA VAL A 89 3.74 3.37 -3.55
C VAL A 89 3.38 2.15 -4.39
N SER A 90 4.25 1.14 -4.39
CA SER A 90 4.05 -0.10 -5.15
C SER A 90 3.11 -1.07 -4.41
N GLU A 91 2.55 -2.04 -5.13
CA GLU A 91 1.72 -3.09 -4.54
C GLU A 91 2.47 -3.93 -3.50
N ALA A 92 3.76 -4.16 -3.71
CA ALA A 92 4.62 -4.86 -2.76
C ALA A 92 4.77 -4.06 -1.46
N GLU A 93 5.00 -2.75 -1.58
CA GLU A 93 5.13 -1.84 -0.43
C GLU A 93 3.82 -1.77 0.37
N ILE A 94 2.66 -1.73 -0.32
CA ILE A 94 1.34 -1.76 0.33
C ILE A 94 1.14 -3.08 1.09
N ALA A 95 1.43 -4.22 0.45
CA ALA A 95 1.27 -5.54 1.06
C ALA A 95 2.14 -5.71 2.30
N GLU A 96 3.42 -5.33 2.22
CA GLU A 96 4.34 -5.36 3.35
C GLU A 96 3.94 -4.42 4.47
N THR A 97 3.34 -3.27 4.14
CA THR A 97 2.83 -2.33 5.13
C THR A 97 1.60 -2.88 5.86
N ILE A 98 0.68 -3.54 5.15
CA ILE A 98 -0.47 -4.21 5.79
C ILE A 98 0.03 -5.26 6.79
N LEU A 99 1.02 -6.08 6.38
CA LEU A 99 1.65 -7.05 7.27
C LEU A 99 2.31 -6.37 8.47
N PHE A 100 3.07 -5.29 8.26
CA PHE A 100 3.71 -4.53 9.32
C PHE A 100 2.70 -3.98 10.35
N LEU A 101 1.60 -3.37 9.87
CA LEU A 101 0.54 -2.81 10.72
C LEU A 101 -0.12 -3.91 11.57
N PHE A 102 -0.34 -5.08 10.99
CA PHE A 102 -0.88 -6.21 11.71
C PHE A 102 0.10 -6.74 12.76
N GLU A 103 1.36 -6.98 12.39
CA GLU A 103 2.34 -7.60 13.29
C GLU A 103 2.76 -6.67 14.43
N ASN A 104 2.97 -5.38 14.15
CA ASN A 104 3.56 -4.44 15.12
C ASN A 104 2.53 -3.58 15.82
N CYS A 105 1.46 -3.18 15.13
CA CYS A 105 0.45 -2.27 15.67
C CYS A 105 -0.85 -2.99 16.07
N LYS A 106 -1.01 -4.26 15.68
CA LYS A 106 -2.26 -5.03 15.82
C LYS A 106 -3.46 -4.38 15.14
N ILE A 107 -3.20 -3.65 14.06
CA ILE A 107 -4.21 -2.96 13.25
C ILE A 107 -4.42 -3.75 11.96
N VAL A 108 -5.68 -4.06 11.65
CA VAL A 108 -6.08 -4.58 10.34
C VAL A 108 -6.44 -3.41 9.44
N ALA A 109 -5.65 -3.17 8.41
CA ALA A 109 -5.86 -2.11 7.43
C ALA A 109 -6.13 -2.69 6.04
N GLU A 110 -7.00 -2.03 5.28
CA GLU A 110 -7.19 -2.31 3.85
C GLU A 110 -6.06 -1.67 3.03
N GLY A 111 -5.95 -2.02 1.74
CA GLY A 111 -4.92 -1.45 0.86
C GLY A 111 -4.91 0.08 0.84
N ALA A 112 -6.08 0.69 0.66
CA ALA A 112 -6.25 2.15 0.68
C ALA A 112 -5.86 2.79 2.03
N GLY A 113 -6.12 2.11 3.15
CA GLY A 113 -5.78 2.57 4.49
C GLY A 113 -4.29 2.47 4.82
N ALA A 114 -3.56 1.56 4.17
CA ALA A 114 -2.14 1.33 4.44
C ALA A 114 -1.19 2.25 3.67
N VAL A 115 -1.63 2.91 2.58
CA VAL A 115 -0.72 3.59 1.64
C VAL A 115 0.10 4.73 2.25
N THR A 116 -0.46 5.49 3.19
CA THR A 116 0.27 6.56 3.91
C THR A 116 1.42 6.03 4.72
N THR A 117 1.16 4.97 5.48
CA THR A 117 2.16 4.27 6.28
C THR A 117 3.22 3.68 5.36
N ALA A 118 2.84 3.16 4.18
CA ALA A 118 3.79 2.62 3.21
C ALA A 118 4.77 3.69 2.73
N ALA A 119 4.30 4.91 2.45
CA ALA A 119 5.18 6.00 2.03
C ALA A 119 6.24 6.34 3.09
N VAL A 120 5.90 6.23 4.38
CA VAL A 120 6.85 6.45 5.49
C VAL A 120 7.77 5.26 5.67
N LEU A 121 7.24 4.04 5.74
CA LEU A 121 7.99 2.81 6.03
C LEU A 121 9.06 2.54 4.96
N PHE A 122 8.75 2.88 3.70
CA PHE A 122 9.66 2.70 2.56
C PHE A 122 10.45 3.98 2.20
N ASN A 123 10.60 4.91 3.15
CA ASN A 123 11.43 6.11 3.02
C ASN A 123 11.17 6.93 1.76
N LYS A 124 9.93 6.97 1.27
CA LYS A 124 9.55 7.79 0.11
C LYS A 124 9.59 9.29 0.44
N LEU A 125 9.67 9.62 1.72
CA LEU A 125 9.78 10.97 2.24
C LEU A 125 10.94 11.08 3.21
N ASN A 126 11.60 12.24 3.20
CA ASN A 126 12.51 12.58 4.28
C ASN A 126 11.71 12.94 5.54
N VAL A 127 11.66 12.00 6.47
CA VAL A 127 10.92 12.09 7.73
C VAL A 127 11.75 12.53 8.93
N LYS A 128 13.08 12.67 8.76
CA LYS A 128 14.00 12.98 9.86
C LYS A 128 13.64 14.32 10.51
N ASP A 129 13.62 14.33 11.85
CA ASP A 129 13.34 15.49 12.71
C ASP A 129 11.98 16.19 12.44
N LYS A 130 11.02 15.47 11.84
CA LYS A 130 9.67 15.96 11.55
C LYS A 130 8.63 15.21 12.36
N LYS A 131 7.58 15.92 12.75
CA LYS A 131 6.36 15.31 13.29
C LYS A 131 5.46 14.92 12.13
N ILE A 132 5.14 13.63 12.05
CA ILE A 132 4.37 13.01 10.98
C ILE A 132 3.14 12.33 11.55
N ALA A 133 2.02 12.53 10.88
CA ALA A 133 0.79 11.77 11.10
C ALA A 133 0.43 11.09 9.79
N CYS A 134 0.17 9.78 9.83
CA CYS A 134 -0.36 9.00 8.71
C CYS A 134 -1.85 8.75 8.94
N VAL A 135 -2.67 8.99 7.92
CA VAL A 135 -4.10 8.66 7.98
C VAL A 135 -4.30 7.21 7.57
N LEU A 136 -4.79 6.38 8.50
CA LEU A 136 -5.31 5.05 8.21
C LEU A 136 -6.82 5.16 7.95
N SER A 137 -7.22 5.18 6.68
CA SER A 137 -8.60 5.53 6.31
C SER A 137 -9.62 4.39 6.44
N GLY A 138 -9.17 3.14 6.52
CA GLY A 138 -10.08 2.00 6.50
C GLY A 138 -9.40 0.66 6.77
N GLY A 139 -10.22 -0.29 7.19
CA GLY A 139 -9.85 -1.67 7.50
C GLY A 139 -10.88 -2.66 6.98
N ASN A 140 -11.66 -2.29 5.96
CA ASN A 140 -12.71 -3.14 5.41
C ASN A 140 -12.12 -4.15 4.44
N ILE A 141 -11.48 -5.17 5.00
CA ILE A 141 -10.80 -6.23 4.26
C ILE A 141 -11.32 -7.58 4.72
N ASP A 142 -11.69 -8.45 3.78
CA ASP A 142 -12.10 -9.81 4.11
C ASP A 142 -10.89 -10.69 4.45
N VAL A 143 -11.12 -11.74 5.23
CA VAL A 143 -10.07 -12.62 5.76
C VAL A 143 -9.27 -13.28 4.63
N THR A 144 -9.92 -13.68 3.54
CA THR A 144 -9.27 -14.36 2.42
C THR A 144 -8.30 -13.41 1.71
N THR A 145 -8.75 -12.19 1.42
CA THR A 145 -7.91 -11.15 0.82
C THR A 145 -6.75 -10.78 1.73
N PHE A 146 -7.01 -10.62 3.03
CA PHE A 146 -5.98 -10.34 4.03
C PHE A 146 -4.90 -11.43 4.07
N LEU A 147 -5.30 -12.71 4.12
CA LEU A 147 -4.37 -13.85 4.10
C LEU A 147 -3.56 -13.91 2.80
N ASN A 148 -4.19 -13.66 1.65
CA ASN A 148 -3.50 -13.63 0.36
C ASN A 148 -2.44 -12.52 0.28
N ILE A 149 -2.77 -11.31 0.77
CA ILE A 149 -1.84 -10.17 0.79
C ILE A 149 -0.68 -10.43 1.75
N THR A 150 -0.98 -10.89 2.97
CA THR A 150 0.06 -11.19 3.97
C THR A 150 0.97 -12.33 3.50
N ASN A 151 0.43 -13.35 2.82
CA ASN A 151 1.24 -14.40 2.20
C ASN A 151 2.21 -13.82 1.15
N ARG A 152 1.74 -12.92 0.29
CA ARG A 152 2.62 -12.23 -0.69
C ARG A 152 3.69 -11.40 0.01
N ALA A 153 3.33 -10.66 1.06
CA ALA A 153 4.28 -9.87 1.85
C ALA A 153 5.35 -10.75 2.53
N LEU A 154 4.96 -11.90 3.11
CA LEU A 154 5.90 -12.85 3.70
C LEU A 154 6.87 -13.43 2.67
N ILE A 155 6.41 -13.66 1.43
CA ILE A 155 7.27 -14.11 0.33
C ILE A 155 8.26 -13.00 -0.06
N ASN A 156 7.79 -11.76 -0.19
CA ASN A 156 8.66 -10.61 -0.51
C ASN A 156 9.74 -10.38 0.56
N GLN A 157 9.37 -10.54 1.83
CA GLN A 157 10.30 -10.46 2.98
C GLN A 157 11.19 -11.69 3.14
N ARG A 158 11.14 -12.68 2.22
CA ARG A 158 11.88 -13.95 2.27
C ARG A 158 11.62 -14.77 3.55
N ARG A 159 10.48 -14.54 4.20
CA ARG A 159 10.00 -15.30 5.36
C ARG A 159 9.19 -16.54 4.97
N ARG A 160 8.78 -16.63 3.70
CA ARG A 160 8.12 -17.79 3.11
C ARG A 160 8.63 -18.02 1.69
N ILE A 161 8.76 -19.28 1.30
CA ILE A 161 9.19 -19.69 -0.04
C ILE A 161 8.15 -20.66 -0.59
N ILE A 162 7.82 -20.54 -1.88
CA ILE A 162 6.99 -21.52 -2.60
C ILE A 162 7.92 -22.24 -3.57
N LEU A 163 8.00 -23.56 -3.43
CA LEU A 163 8.75 -24.45 -4.32
C LEU A 163 7.76 -25.17 -5.24
N LYS A 164 7.94 -25.03 -6.55
CA LYS A 164 7.27 -25.87 -7.55
C LYS A 164 8.26 -26.92 -8.03
N ILE A 165 7.90 -28.18 -7.88
CA ILE A 165 8.78 -29.31 -8.15
C ILE A 165 8.03 -30.29 -9.05
N ASP A 166 8.53 -30.46 -10.27
CA ASP A 166 8.05 -31.52 -11.16
C ASP A 166 8.67 -32.84 -10.69
N ALA A 167 7.85 -33.73 -10.15
CA ALA A 167 8.29 -35.01 -9.61
C ALA A 167 7.65 -36.17 -10.40
N PRO A 168 8.42 -37.23 -10.74
CA PRO A 168 7.85 -38.42 -11.36
C PRO A 168 6.81 -39.06 -10.44
N LEU A 169 5.69 -39.53 -11.00
CA LEU A 169 4.68 -40.29 -10.26
C LEU A 169 5.30 -41.64 -9.84
N GLY A 170 5.62 -41.79 -8.56
CA GLY A 170 6.26 -42.98 -8.02
C GLY A 170 6.31 -42.97 -6.49
N LYS A 171 6.32 -44.15 -5.88
CA LYS A 171 6.33 -44.29 -4.42
C LYS A 171 7.62 -43.70 -3.83
N GLY A 172 7.49 -42.88 -2.78
CA GLY A 172 8.61 -42.35 -2.01
C GLY A 172 9.30 -41.09 -2.57
N HIS A 173 8.90 -40.56 -3.73
CA HIS A 173 9.48 -39.32 -4.26
C HIS A 173 9.17 -38.10 -3.39
N ILE A 174 7.93 -37.96 -2.92
CA ILE A 174 7.55 -36.89 -1.99
C ILE A 174 8.41 -36.96 -0.72
N SER A 175 8.55 -38.15 -0.13
CA SER A 175 9.39 -38.35 1.07
C SER A 175 10.85 -37.95 0.85
N LYS A 176 11.43 -38.26 -0.33
CA LYS A 176 12.78 -37.80 -0.68
C LYS A 176 12.86 -36.28 -0.75
N ILE A 177 11.89 -35.63 -1.38
CA ILE A 177 11.83 -34.17 -1.49
C ILE A 177 11.71 -33.53 -0.11
N THR A 178 10.77 -33.99 0.72
CA THR A 178 10.56 -33.44 2.06
C THR A 178 11.80 -33.63 2.94
N ASN A 179 12.48 -34.77 2.84
CA ASN A 179 13.72 -35.03 3.59
C ASN A 179 14.87 -34.09 3.19
N ILE A 180 14.97 -33.74 1.90
CA ILE A 180 15.97 -32.78 1.43
C ILE A 180 15.67 -31.38 1.96
N VAL A 181 14.39 -30.98 2.00
CA VAL A 181 13.99 -29.65 2.53
C VAL A 181 14.24 -29.59 4.04
N ASP A 182 13.86 -30.66 4.76
CA ASP A 182 14.06 -30.77 6.20
C ASP A 182 15.54 -30.79 6.59
N SER A 183 16.40 -31.45 5.81
CA SER A 183 17.85 -31.46 6.07
C SER A 183 18.52 -30.09 5.95
N HIS A 184 17.87 -29.12 5.33
CA HIS A 184 18.31 -27.72 5.25
C HIS A 184 17.65 -26.83 6.33
N GLY A 185 16.92 -27.42 7.30
CA GLY A 185 16.29 -26.70 8.40
C GLY A 185 15.08 -25.86 8.00
N VAL A 186 14.45 -26.15 6.86
CA VAL A 186 13.28 -25.41 6.37
C VAL A 186 12.00 -26.12 6.83
N GLN A 187 11.18 -25.43 7.61
CA GLN A 187 9.88 -25.94 8.03
C GLN A 187 8.89 -25.96 6.85
N ILE A 188 8.29 -27.12 6.59
CA ILE A 188 7.27 -27.30 5.56
C ILE A 188 5.90 -26.94 6.14
N TYR A 189 5.29 -25.89 5.60
CA TYR A 189 3.97 -25.41 6.05
C TYR A 189 2.80 -26.08 5.31
N GLN A 190 2.95 -26.31 4.00
CA GLN A 190 1.90 -26.87 3.15
C GLN A 190 2.52 -27.59 1.95
N ILE A 191 1.93 -28.73 1.59
CA ILE A 191 2.20 -29.45 0.34
C ILE A 191 0.85 -29.54 -0.39
N SER A 192 0.84 -29.19 -1.67
CA SER A 192 -0.32 -29.29 -2.53
C SER A 192 0.10 -29.76 -3.91
N ASP A 193 -0.73 -30.57 -4.56
CA ASP A 193 -0.67 -30.81 -5.99
C ASP A 193 -1.23 -29.59 -6.75
N SER A 194 -0.67 -29.34 -7.93
CA SER A 194 -1.04 -28.22 -8.82
C SER A 194 -1.91 -28.70 -9.97
#